data_AF-A0A7D7QZC3-F1
#
_entry.id   AF-A0A7D7QZC3-F1
#
_cell.length_a   1.000
_cell.length_b   1.000
_cell.length_c   1.000
_cell.angle_alpha   90.00
_cell.angle_beta   90.00
_cell.angle_gamma   90.00
#
_symmetry.space_group_name_H-M   'P 1'
#
loop_
_entity.id
_entity.type
_entity.pdbx_description
1 polymer ?
#
loop_
_entity_poly.entity_id
_entity_poly.type
_entity_poly.pdbx_seq_one_letter_code
_entity_poly.pdbx_strand_id
1 'polypeptide(L)'
;MKQAIHFGAGNIGRGFIGALFSESGYHVSFVDVAEKIIDQLNEQGQYRVNLAQESEESVLVENISGINNMKDEEAVIAKIQQATYLTTAIGPNILPRIAPLIARGIEARIKGNFGTGADLEPVSDLDVASDMSSGSEKLYIIACENQIGATDILKGHILSHLSDEAKAELDGKVYFFNSAVDRIVPIQEGDSLDVLVEPYYEWVVETTEDIPNVSGMTIVEDLAPFIERKLFTVNTGHAVIAYLGYRAGKTTIDETLADPAIEQQVRETLKETGAYLVKQYGLDEQEHLSYIDKNIKRFKNSYLNDGVTRVGRAPIRKLGPEDRLVRPAVQAQKAGLSYAHLAQAIASALLFDFAEDEEAVKIQDMIAQGGPEHVLTEVSGLEADGELAQEVVRQYETMKK
;
A
#
# COMPACT_ATOMS: atom_id res chain seq x y z
N MET A 1 -9.56 -6.28 -26.40
CA MET A 1 -9.82 -6.21 -24.94
C MET A 1 -9.37 -4.85 -24.43
N LYS A 2 -9.93 -4.28 -23.35
CA LYS A 2 -9.38 -3.01 -22.80
C LYS A 2 -7.98 -3.29 -22.25
N GLN A 3 -7.05 -2.35 -22.43
CA GLN A 3 -5.67 -2.49 -22.00
C GLN A 3 -5.44 -1.80 -20.65
N ALA A 4 -4.77 -2.47 -19.72
CA ALA A 4 -4.21 -1.87 -18.51
C ALA A 4 -2.70 -2.11 -18.49
N ILE A 5 -1.92 -1.06 -18.21
CA ILE A 5 -0.48 -1.18 -18.00
C ILE A 5 -0.19 -1.04 -16.51
N HIS A 6 0.55 -1.99 -15.95
CA HIS A 6 0.85 -2.04 -14.52
C HIS A 6 2.35 -2.07 -14.28
N PHE A 7 2.90 -1.00 -13.72
CA PHE A 7 4.30 -0.95 -13.29
C PHE A 7 4.45 -1.67 -11.96
N GLY A 8 5.31 -2.69 -11.93
CA GLY A 8 5.56 -3.53 -10.76
C GLY A 8 4.98 -4.93 -10.90
N ALA A 9 5.79 -5.88 -11.35
CA ALA A 9 5.41 -7.29 -11.47
C ALA A 9 5.64 -8.07 -10.17
N GLY A 10 5.81 -7.41 -9.02
CA GLY A 10 5.99 -8.05 -7.71
C GLY A 10 4.70 -8.63 -7.12
N ASN A 11 4.75 -9.09 -5.87
CA ASN A 11 3.62 -9.78 -5.22
C ASN A 11 2.35 -8.91 -5.10
N ILE A 12 2.46 -7.60 -4.87
CA ILE A 12 1.29 -6.71 -4.84
C ILE A 12 0.72 -6.51 -6.24
N GLY A 13 1.56 -6.33 -7.25
CA GLY A 13 1.10 -6.18 -8.62
C GLY A 13 0.38 -7.42 -9.12
N ARG A 14 0.96 -8.61 -8.92
CA ARG A 14 0.36 -9.88 -9.36
C ARG A 14 -0.78 -10.35 -8.44
N GLY A 15 -0.60 -10.27 -7.13
CA GLY A 15 -1.54 -10.77 -6.15
C GLY A 15 -2.69 -9.82 -5.82
N PHE A 16 -2.71 -8.59 -6.34
CA PHE A 16 -3.75 -7.62 -6.03
C PHE A 16 -4.18 -6.77 -7.23
N ILE A 17 -3.41 -5.74 -7.60
CA ILE A 17 -3.89 -4.73 -8.54
C ILE A 17 -4.04 -5.29 -9.95
N GLY A 18 -3.02 -5.97 -10.48
CA GLY A 18 -3.07 -6.61 -11.78
C GLY A 18 -4.10 -7.75 -11.85
N ALA A 19 -4.26 -8.54 -10.78
CA ALA A 19 -5.29 -9.57 -10.70
C ALA A 19 -6.70 -8.97 -10.84
N LEU A 20 -7.02 -7.88 -10.13
CA LEU A 20 -8.33 -7.23 -10.23
C LEU A 20 -8.61 -6.70 -11.65
N PHE A 21 -7.61 -6.18 -12.35
CA PHE A 21 -7.78 -5.78 -13.75
C PHE A 21 -8.06 -6.97 -14.67
N SER A 22 -7.31 -8.07 -14.54
CA SER A 22 -7.53 -9.29 -15.31
C SER A 22 -8.93 -9.88 -15.05
N GLU A 23 -9.35 -9.99 -13.78
CA GLU A 23 -10.70 -10.41 -13.38
C GLU A 23 -11.80 -9.51 -13.96
N SER A 24 -11.46 -8.24 -14.21
CA SER A 24 -12.36 -7.26 -14.82
C SER A 24 -12.38 -7.29 -16.35
N GLY A 25 -11.69 -8.26 -16.97
CA GLY A 25 -11.63 -8.44 -18.41
C GLY A 25 -10.69 -7.47 -19.13
N TYR A 26 -9.68 -6.93 -18.44
CA TYR A 26 -8.60 -6.18 -19.07
C TYR A 26 -7.45 -7.11 -19.44
N HIS A 27 -6.75 -6.78 -20.52
CA HIS A 27 -5.41 -7.33 -20.76
C HIS A 27 -4.41 -6.53 -19.94
N VAL A 28 -3.63 -7.20 -19.09
CA VAL A 28 -2.69 -6.55 -18.17
C VAL A 28 -1.26 -6.70 -18.69
N SER A 29 -0.67 -5.58 -19.12
CA SER A 29 0.76 -5.51 -19.44
C SER A 29 1.56 -5.10 -18.20
N PHE A 30 2.19 -6.07 -17.54
CA PHE A 30 3.11 -5.83 -16.45
C PHE A 30 4.42 -5.23 -16.96
N VAL A 31 4.95 -4.23 -16.25
CA VAL A 31 6.20 -3.56 -16.57
C VAL A 31 7.14 -3.64 -15.37
N ASP A 32 8.28 -4.29 -15.53
CA ASP A 32 9.26 -4.48 -14.45
C ASP A 32 10.67 -4.71 -14.99
N VAL A 33 11.69 -4.46 -14.17
CA VAL A 33 13.09 -4.74 -14.51
C VAL A 33 13.48 -6.20 -14.23
N ALA A 34 12.67 -6.92 -13.44
CA ALA A 34 12.88 -8.31 -13.08
C ALA A 34 12.69 -9.26 -14.27
N GLU A 35 13.72 -9.40 -15.10
CA GLU A 35 13.74 -10.21 -16.33
C GLU A 35 13.12 -11.59 -16.16
N LYS A 36 13.52 -12.33 -15.12
CA LYS A 36 13.00 -13.67 -14.86
C LYS A 36 11.48 -13.72 -14.70
N ILE A 37 10.89 -12.74 -13.99
CA ILE A 37 9.44 -12.65 -13.80
C ILE A 37 8.76 -12.28 -15.12
N ILE A 38 9.33 -11.33 -15.87
CA ILE A 38 8.80 -10.92 -17.17
C ILE A 38 8.79 -12.09 -18.17
N ASP A 39 9.89 -12.84 -18.24
CA ASP A 39 10.00 -14.00 -19.13
C ASP A 39 8.97 -15.07 -18.76
N GLN A 40 8.80 -15.36 -17.48
CA GLN A 40 7.79 -16.30 -17.00
C GLN A 40 6.36 -15.83 -17.32
N LEU A 41 6.05 -14.53 -17.15
CA LEU A 41 4.73 -13.98 -17.48
C LEU A 41 4.40 -14.20 -18.97
N ASN A 42 5.39 -13.99 -19.85
CA ASN A 42 5.24 -14.17 -21.29
C ASN A 42 5.20 -15.64 -21.72
N GLU A 43 5.99 -16.51 -21.09
CA GLU A 43 6.01 -17.95 -21.38
C GLU A 43 4.71 -18.64 -20.93
N GLN A 44 4.22 -18.32 -19.73
CA GLN A 44 3.09 -18.99 -19.13
C GLN A 44 1.75 -18.37 -19.52
N GLY A 45 1.71 -17.04 -19.74
CA GLY A 45 0.47 -16.30 -20.08
C GLY A 45 -0.60 -16.29 -19.00
N GLN A 46 -0.33 -16.88 -17.83
CA GLN A 46 -1.23 -17.00 -16.69
C GLN A 46 -0.46 -17.30 -15.39
N TYR A 47 -1.09 -17.07 -14.24
CA TYR A 47 -0.63 -17.53 -12.91
C TYR A 47 -1.80 -17.64 -11.93
N ARG A 48 -1.57 -18.17 -10.73
CA ARG A 48 -2.60 -18.27 -9.68
C ARG A 48 -2.37 -17.31 -8.52
N VAL A 49 -3.47 -16.73 -8.05
CA VAL A 49 -3.53 -16.03 -6.77
C VAL A 49 -4.16 -16.98 -5.75
N ASN A 50 -3.35 -17.50 -4.84
CA ASN A 50 -3.78 -18.43 -3.80
C ASN A 50 -4.27 -17.66 -2.58
N LEU A 51 -5.42 -18.03 -2.03
CA LEU A 51 -5.99 -17.38 -0.86
C LEU A 51 -5.49 -18.07 0.41
N ALA A 52 -4.89 -17.31 1.31
CA ALA A 52 -4.41 -17.77 2.62
C ALA A 52 -5.60 -18.05 3.55
N GLN A 53 -6.24 -19.20 3.42
CA GLN A 53 -7.37 -19.65 4.23
C GLN A 53 -7.42 -21.19 4.26
N GLU A 54 -8.37 -21.75 5.01
CA GLU A 54 -8.50 -23.20 5.18
C GLU A 54 -8.87 -23.94 3.89
N SER A 55 -9.66 -23.30 3.02
CA SER A 55 -9.96 -23.84 1.70
C SER A 55 -8.82 -23.56 0.72
N GLU A 56 -8.48 -24.55 -0.12
CA GLU A 56 -7.57 -24.39 -1.26
C GLU A 56 -8.25 -23.60 -2.39
N GLU A 57 -8.63 -22.35 -2.11
CA GLU A 57 -9.17 -21.45 -3.11
C GLU A 57 -8.06 -20.69 -3.80
N SER A 58 -8.13 -20.66 -5.13
CA SER A 58 -7.24 -19.86 -5.96
C SER A 58 -8.02 -19.20 -7.09
N VAL A 59 -7.58 -18.01 -7.48
CA VAL A 59 -8.07 -17.31 -8.65
C VAL A 59 -7.03 -17.47 -9.76
N LEU A 60 -7.48 -17.90 -10.94
CA LEU A 60 -6.63 -17.95 -12.13
C LEU A 60 -6.59 -16.55 -12.76
N VAL A 61 -5.39 -16.03 -12.97
CA VAL A 61 -5.15 -14.76 -13.65
C VAL A 61 -4.64 -15.06 -15.06
N GLU A 62 -5.37 -14.59 -16.07
CA GLU A 62 -5.09 -14.80 -17.50
C GLU A 62 -5.09 -13.44 -18.24
N ASN A 63 -4.85 -13.44 -19.56
CA ASN A 63 -4.79 -12.23 -20.37
C ASN A 63 -3.74 -11.23 -19.87
N ILE A 64 -2.53 -11.73 -19.70
CA ILE A 64 -1.40 -10.96 -19.17
C ILE A 64 -0.22 -11.02 -20.14
N SER A 65 0.66 -10.02 -20.05
CA SER A 65 1.97 -10.02 -20.68
C SER A 65 2.96 -9.24 -19.81
N GLY A 66 4.25 -9.43 -20.04
CA GLY A 66 5.32 -8.72 -19.36
C GLY A 66 6.20 -7.92 -20.33
N ILE A 67 6.64 -6.74 -19.91
CA ILE A 67 7.61 -5.91 -20.64
C ILE A 67 8.75 -5.53 -19.69
N ASN A 68 9.98 -5.80 -20.11
CA ASN A 68 11.15 -5.33 -19.38
C ASN A 68 11.51 -3.92 -19.83
N ASN A 69 11.23 -2.92 -18.99
CA ASN A 69 11.43 -1.51 -19.34
C ASN A 69 12.90 -1.08 -19.42
N MET A 70 13.86 -1.92 -19.03
CA MET A 70 15.29 -1.66 -19.28
C MET A 70 15.74 -2.16 -20.66
N LYS A 71 14.96 -3.04 -21.29
CA LYS A 71 15.28 -3.64 -22.58
C LYS A 71 14.46 -3.07 -23.72
N ASP A 72 13.19 -2.74 -23.45
CA ASP A 72 12.24 -2.31 -24.46
C ASP A 72 11.33 -1.18 -23.95
N GLU A 73 11.88 0.04 -23.90
CA GLU A 73 11.11 1.23 -23.56
C GLU A 73 10.04 1.57 -24.61
N GLU A 74 10.28 1.24 -25.88
CA GLU A 74 9.34 1.56 -26.97
C GLU A 74 8.07 0.70 -26.87
N ALA A 75 8.18 -0.58 -26.48
CA ALA A 75 7.02 -1.40 -26.17
C ALA A 75 6.19 -0.83 -25.01
N VAL A 76 6.84 -0.28 -23.96
CA VAL A 76 6.13 0.39 -22.86
C VAL A 76 5.38 1.63 -23.37
N ILE A 77 6.04 2.47 -24.17
CA ILE A 77 5.44 3.66 -24.78
C ILE A 77 4.22 3.27 -25.62
N ALA A 78 4.35 2.27 -26.49
CA ALA A 78 3.25 1.78 -27.32
C ALA A 78 2.07 1.26 -26.49
N LYS A 79 2.33 0.57 -25.37
CA LYS A 79 1.26 0.13 -24.46
C LYS A 79 0.57 1.30 -23.75
N ILE A 80 1.29 2.34 -23.35
CA ILE A 80 0.70 3.55 -22.76
C ILE A 80 -0.25 4.24 -23.75
N GLN A 81 0.08 4.27 -25.05
CA GLN A 81 -0.79 4.84 -26.08
C GLN A 81 -2.14 4.13 -26.22
N GLN A 82 -2.21 2.84 -25.88
CA GLN A 82 -3.43 2.03 -26.00
C GLN A 82 -4.17 1.85 -24.66
N ALA A 83 -3.48 2.08 -23.55
CA ALA A 83 -3.99 1.84 -22.20
C ALA A 83 -5.23 2.68 -21.87
N THR A 84 -6.15 2.06 -21.14
CA THR A 84 -7.23 2.74 -20.40
C THR A 84 -6.72 3.16 -19.02
N TYR A 85 -5.99 2.26 -18.35
CA TYR A 85 -5.41 2.49 -17.03
C TYR A 85 -3.90 2.33 -17.06
N LEU A 86 -3.21 3.21 -16.32
CA LEU A 86 -1.84 3.04 -15.90
C LEU A 86 -1.81 2.98 -14.38
N THR A 87 -1.30 1.88 -13.82
CA THR A 87 -1.19 1.72 -12.37
C THR A 87 0.23 1.36 -11.95
N THR A 88 0.57 1.61 -10.68
CA THR A 88 1.90 1.29 -10.13
C THR A 88 1.79 0.58 -8.79
N ALA A 89 2.69 -0.36 -8.51
CA ALA A 89 2.94 -0.95 -7.19
C ALA A 89 4.42 -1.30 -7.06
N ILE A 90 5.29 -0.28 -7.09
CA ILE A 90 6.75 -0.41 -7.21
C ILE A 90 7.53 0.19 -6.02
N GLY A 91 6.81 0.76 -5.05
CA GLY A 91 7.39 1.51 -3.96
C GLY A 91 7.58 2.98 -4.33
N PRO A 92 7.28 3.90 -3.39
CA PRO A 92 7.24 5.33 -3.66
C PRO A 92 8.57 5.93 -4.12
N ASN A 93 9.68 5.38 -3.65
CA ASN A 93 11.03 5.82 -4.01
C ASN A 93 11.41 5.50 -5.48
N ILE A 94 10.64 4.64 -6.15
CA ILE A 94 10.85 4.26 -7.55
C ILE A 94 9.99 5.11 -8.50
N LEU A 95 8.90 5.73 -8.03
CA LEU A 95 8.04 6.60 -8.83
C LEU A 95 8.82 7.66 -9.65
N PRO A 96 9.82 8.39 -9.09
CA PRO A 96 10.58 9.36 -9.86
C PRO A 96 11.38 8.74 -11.02
N ARG A 97 11.77 7.46 -10.88
CA ARG A 97 12.60 6.76 -11.88
C ARG A 97 11.80 6.33 -13.11
N ILE A 98 10.53 5.99 -12.94
CA ILE A 98 9.64 5.57 -14.05
C ILE A 98 8.93 6.74 -14.72
N ALA A 99 8.80 7.88 -14.04
CA ALA A 99 8.09 9.06 -14.55
C ALA A 99 8.58 9.57 -15.91
N PRO A 100 9.89 9.59 -16.25
CA PRO A 100 10.34 9.99 -17.60
C PRO A 100 9.79 9.09 -18.72
N LEU A 101 9.74 7.78 -18.50
CA LEU A 101 9.21 6.82 -19.47
C LEU A 101 7.71 6.98 -19.64
N ILE A 102 6.98 7.19 -18.53
CA ILE A 102 5.54 7.47 -18.57
C ILE A 102 5.27 8.78 -19.32
N ALA A 103 6.04 9.84 -19.06
CA ALA A 103 5.90 11.12 -19.74
C ALA A 103 6.07 10.95 -21.26
N ARG A 104 7.09 10.21 -21.72
CA ARG A 104 7.26 9.88 -23.15
C ARG A 104 6.05 9.13 -23.72
N GLY A 105 5.52 8.16 -22.99
CA GLY A 105 4.29 7.44 -23.36
C GLY A 105 3.08 8.37 -23.52
N ILE A 106 2.89 9.29 -22.57
CA ILE A 106 1.82 10.30 -22.61
C ILE A 106 2.02 11.26 -23.78
N GLU A 107 3.24 11.73 -24.04
CA GLU A 107 3.51 12.60 -25.19
C GLU A 107 3.22 11.89 -26.52
N ALA A 108 3.70 10.65 -26.67
CA ALA A 108 3.44 9.85 -27.86
C ALA A 108 1.94 9.62 -28.05
N ARG A 109 1.22 9.46 -26.94
CA ARG A 109 -0.24 9.31 -26.91
C ARG A 109 -0.96 10.59 -27.32
N ILE A 110 -0.50 11.77 -26.89
CA ILE A 110 -1.08 13.06 -27.27
C ILE A 110 -0.78 13.40 -28.74
N LYS A 111 0.45 13.15 -29.20
CA LYS A 111 0.91 13.42 -30.57
C LYS A 111 0.33 12.45 -31.59
N GLY A 112 0.15 11.19 -31.21
CA GLY A 112 -0.58 10.21 -32.02
C GLY A 112 -2.04 10.65 -32.10
N ASN A 113 -2.53 10.97 -33.29
CA ASN A 113 -3.95 11.27 -33.48
C ASN A 113 -4.76 10.16 -32.81
N PHE A 114 -5.59 10.53 -31.82
CA PHE A 114 -6.67 9.68 -31.33
C PHE A 114 -7.75 9.59 -32.42
N GLY A 115 -7.38 9.03 -33.57
CA GLY A 115 -8.32 8.60 -34.58
C GLY A 115 -9.06 7.40 -34.01
N THR A 116 -10.37 7.53 -33.91
CA THR A 116 -11.34 6.46 -33.63
C THR A 116 -10.91 5.12 -34.24
N GLY A 117 -10.19 4.26 -33.52
CA GLY A 117 -9.95 2.84 -33.79
C GLY A 117 -9.57 2.37 -35.21
N ALA A 118 -9.30 3.24 -36.19
CA ALA A 118 -9.30 2.89 -37.61
C ALA A 118 -7.96 3.08 -38.31
N ASP A 119 -7.05 3.91 -37.78
CA ASP A 119 -5.88 4.39 -38.56
C ASP A 119 -4.51 4.17 -37.86
N LEU A 120 -4.36 3.14 -37.03
CA LEU A 120 -3.03 2.76 -36.51
C LEU A 120 -2.41 1.67 -37.38
N GLU A 121 -1.41 2.02 -38.20
CA GLU A 121 -0.54 1.02 -38.83
C GLU A 121 0.37 0.35 -37.78
N PRO A 122 0.64 -0.96 -37.90
CA PRO A 122 1.44 -1.69 -36.92
C PRO A 122 2.88 -1.19 -36.87
N VAL A 123 3.35 -0.88 -35.67
CA VAL A 123 4.77 -0.56 -35.41
C VAL A 123 5.51 -1.84 -35.05
N SER A 124 6.23 -2.38 -36.03
CA SER A 124 7.23 -3.46 -35.97
C SER A 124 6.72 -4.91 -35.78
N ASP A 125 7.46 -5.85 -36.40
CA ASP A 125 7.18 -7.29 -36.52
C ASP A 125 7.41 -8.12 -35.24
N LEU A 126 7.51 -7.46 -34.08
CA LEU A 126 7.64 -8.13 -32.78
C LEU A 126 6.29 -8.06 -32.05
N ASP A 127 5.47 -9.08 -32.27
CA ASP A 127 4.29 -9.47 -31.47
C ASP A 127 3.19 -8.42 -31.20
N VAL A 128 2.89 -7.54 -32.16
CA VAL A 128 1.66 -6.71 -32.11
C VAL A 128 0.43 -7.42 -32.71
N ALA A 129 0.62 -8.62 -33.28
CA ALA A 129 -0.43 -9.34 -34.01
C ALA A 129 -1.30 -10.22 -33.09
N SER A 130 -2.06 -9.62 -32.17
CA SER A 130 -3.32 -10.22 -31.68
C SER A 130 -4.24 -9.27 -30.91
N ASP A 131 -3.79 -8.07 -30.52
CA ASP A 131 -4.54 -7.25 -29.55
C ASP A 131 -4.85 -5.83 -30.02
N MET A 132 -5.24 -5.69 -31.30
CA MET A 132 -5.78 -4.43 -31.83
C MET A 132 -7.21 -4.21 -31.31
N SER A 133 -7.31 -3.69 -30.09
CA SER A 133 -8.52 -3.05 -29.60
C SER A 133 -8.47 -1.54 -29.87
N SER A 134 -9.63 -0.91 -30.09
CA SER A 134 -9.75 0.54 -30.09
C SER A 134 -9.26 1.07 -28.73
N GLY A 135 -8.09 1.69 -28.68
CA GLY A 135 -7.55 2.29 -27.46
C GLY A 135 -8.58 3.23 -26.81
N SER A 136 -8.56 3.31 -25.48
CA SER A 136 -9.38 4.30 -24.77
C SER A 136 -8.95 5.70 -25.21
N GLU A 137 -9.88 6.65 -25.36
CA GLU A 137 -9.54 8.06 -25.60
C GLU A 137 -8.82 8.66 -24.36
N LYS A 138 -9.28 8.26 -23.16
CA LYS A 138 -8.75 8.73 -21.88
C LYS A 138 -7.77 7.76 -21.24
N LEU A 139 -6.75 8.28 -20.56
CA LEU A 139 -5.82 7.53 -19.72
C LEU A 139 -6.03 7.90 -18.24
N TYR A 140 -6.29 6.91 -17.40
CA TYR A 140 -6.45 7.08 -15.96
C TYR A 140 -5.23 6.52 -15.23
N ILE A 141 -4.52 7.38 -14.50
CA ILE A 141 -3.27 7.07 -13.81
C ILE A 141 -3.52 6.96 -12.32
N ILE A 142 -3.16 5.82 -11.71
CA ILE A 142 -3.42 5.51 -10.30
C ILE A 142 -2.19 4.83 -9.69
N ALA A 143 -1.43 5.54 -8.85
CA ALA A 143 -0.37 4.93 -8.07
C ALA A 143 -0.97 4.18 -6.86
N CYS A 144 -0.75 2.87 -6.81
CA CYS A 144 -1.28 1.96 -5.79
C CYS A 144 -0.18 1.62 -4.78
N GLU A 145 0.34 2.65 -4.13
CA GLU A 145 1.49 2.56 -3.22
C GLU A 145 1.06 2.65 -1.75
N ASN A 146 1.91 2.15 -0.84
CA ASN A 146 1.75 2.38 0.60
C ASN A 146 2.25 3.79 0.99
N GLN A 147 1.73 4.82 0.31
CA GLN A 147 2.05 6.23 0.55
C GLN A 147 0.82 7.10 0.24
N ILE A 148 0.53 8.06 1.14
CA ILE A 148 -0.51 9.07 0.94
C ILE A 148 -0.12 9.98 -0.23
N GLY A 149 -1.06 10.24 -1.15
CA GLY A 149 -0.82 11.15 -2.27
C GLY A 149 0.17 10.62 -3.31
N ALA A 150 0.37 9.30 -3.38
CA ALA A 150 1.34 8.69 -4.29
C ALA A 150 1.11 9.07 -5.77
N THR A 151 -0.15 9.20 -6.19
CA THR A 151 -0.46 9.60 -7.57
C THR A 151 -0.11 11.05 -7.81
N ASP A 152 -0.33 11.95 -6.83
CA ASP A 152 0.09 13.35 -6.95
C ASP A 152 1.61 13.50 -7.01
N ILE A 153 2.34 12.70 -6.24
CA ILE A 153 3.81 12.65 -6.30
C ILE A 153 4.25 12.20 -7.70
N LEU A 154 3.68 11.09 -8.20
CA LEU A 154 3.96 10.58 -9.54
C LEU A 154 3.60 11.63 -10.62
N LYS A 155 2.44 12.28 -10.50
CA LYS A 155 2.00 13.37 -11.39
C LYS A 155 3.03 14.49 -11.42
N GLY A 156 3.51 14.96 -10.26
CA GLY A 156 4.54 15.98 -10.17
C GLY A 156 5.79 15.62 -10.96
N HIS A 157 6.27 14.38 -10.82
CA HIS A 157 7.41 13.88 -11.59
C HIS A 157 7.11 13.78 -13.09
N ILE A 158 5.96 13.22 -13.49
CA ILE A 158 5.55 13.12 -14.91
C ILE A 158 5.50 14.50 -15.55
N LEU A 159 4.81 15.46 -14.92
CA LEU A 159 4.69 16.82 -15.43
C LEU A 159 6.05 17.50 -15.60
N SER A 160 7.02 17.22 -14.73
CA SER A 160 8.39 17.77 -14.86
C SER A 160 9.15 17.28 -16.10
N HIS A 161 8.71 16.16 -16.69
CA HIS A 161 9.31 15.55 -17.88
C HIS A 161 8.51 15.77 -19.17
N LEU A 162 7.30 16.34 -19.10
CA LEU A 162 6.52 16.69 -20.28
C LEU A 162 6.96 18.02 -20.89
N SER A 163 6.92 18.11 -22.22
CA SER A 163 6.96 19.36 -22.97
C SER A 163 5.77 20.27 -22.62
N ASP A 164 5.93 21.58 -22.83
CA ASP A 164 4.88 22.54 -22.52
C ASP A 164 3.67 22.39 -23.46
N GLU A 165 3.90 21.97 -24.70
CA GLU A 165 2.85 21.60 -25.65
C GLU A 165 2.04 20.41 -25.14
N ALA A 166 2.70 19.35 -24.66
CA ALA A 166 2.00 18.19 -24.12
C ALA A 166 1.21 18.52 -22.85
N LYS A 167 1.76 19.34 -21.95
CA LYS A 167 1.06 19.80 -20.74
C LYS A 167 -0.24 20.55 -21.08
N ALA A 168 -0.22 21.38 -22.12
CA ALA A 168 -1.38 22.15 -22.56
C ALA A 168 -2.52 21.27 -23.10
N GLU A 169 -2.21 20.03 -23.51
CA GLU A 169 -3.18 19.09 -24.08
C GLU A 169 -3.62 17.96 -23.14
N LEU A 170 -3.19 17.95 -21.88
CA LEU A 170 -3.56 16.89 -20.93
C LEU A 170 -5.04 16.91 -20.56
N ASP A 171 -5.65 18.10 -20.53
CA ASP A 171 -7.02 18.28 -20.05
C ASP A 171 -8.02 17.46 -20.88
N GLY A 172 -8.91 16.76 -20.20
CA GLY A 172 -9.85 15.81 -20.81
C GLY A 172 -9.25 14.52 -21.38
N LYS A 173 -7.90 14.38 -21.46
CA LYS A 173 -7.22 13.20 -22.01
C LYS A 173 -6.53 12.34 -20.96
N VAL A 174 -5.93 12.94 -19.94
CA VAL A 174 -5.16 12.22 -18.90
C VAL A 174 -5.62 12.66 -17.52
N TYR A 175 -6.00 11.68 -16.69
CA TYR A 175 -6.50 11.88 -15.34
C TYR A 175 -5.60 11.19 -14.32
N PHE A 176 -5.49 11.79 -13.15
CA PHE A 176 -4.65 11.32 -12.05
C PHE A 176 -5.52 11.20 -10.81
N PHE A 177 -5.66 10.00 -10.26
CA PHE A 177 -6.47 9.74 -9.07
C PHE A 177 -5.62 9.11 -7.97
N ASN A 178 -5.68 9.69 -6.77
CA ASN A 178 -5.08 9.06 -5.60
C ASN A 178 -5.86 7.82 -5.20
N SER A 179 -5.17 6.90 -4.53
CA SER A 179 -5.78 5.67 -4.04
C SER A 179 -5.31 5.30 -2.64
N ALA A 180 -6.14 4.52 -1.95
CA ALA A 180 -5.79 3.80 -0.74
C ALA A 180 -5.91 2.30 -1.02
N VAL A 181 -4.86 1.56 -0.72
CA VAL A 181 -4.78 0.12 -0.96
C VAL A 181 -4.46 -0.63 0.33
N ASP A 182 -5.16 -1.73 0.55
CA ASP A 182 -4.94 -2.62 1.69
C ASP A 182 -5.14 -4.09 1.28
N ARG A 183 -4.03 -4.83 1.30
CA ARG A 183 -4.01 -6.29 1.21
C ARG A 183 -2.72 -6.79 1.85
N ILE A 184 -2.84 -7.73 2.79
CA ILE A 184 -1.69 -8.40 3.38
C ILE A 184 -1.22 -9.47 2.40
N VAL A 185 0.03 -9.31 1.99
CA VAL A 185 0.73 -10.25 1.11
C VAL A 185 2.03 -10.64 1.82
N PRO A 186 2.15 -11.87 2.35
CA PRO A 186 3.35 -12.30 3.05
C PRO A 186 4.55 -12.34 2.11
N ILE A 187 5.76 -12.36 2.71
CA ILE A 187 6.98 -12.67 1.96
C ILE A 187 6.87 -14.11 1.47
N GLN A 188 7.20 -14.31 0.20
CA GLN A 188 7.15 -15.61 -0.45
C GLN A 188 8.50 -15.90 -1.05
N GLU A 189 9.00 -17.11 -0.82
CA GLU A 189 10.27 -17.58 -1.35
C GLU A 189 10.05 -18.34 -2.67
N GLY A 190 11.05 -18.27 -3.55
CA GLY A 190 11.08 -18.99 -4.80
C GLY A 190 10.74 -18.15 -6.02
N ASP A 191 10.71 -18.83 -7.16
CA ASP A 191 10.62 -18.23 -8.49
C ASP A 191 9.24 -18.43 -9.13
N SER A 192 8.21 -18.71 -8.34
CA SER A 192 6.86 -18.91 -8.86
C SER A 192 6.21 -17.57 -9.22
N LEU A 193 5.44 -17.56 -10.30
CA LEU A 193 4.53 -16.44 -10.57
C LEU A 193 3.35 -16.43 -9.58
N ASP A 194 2.95 -17.60 -9.07
CA ASP A 194 1.84 -17.71 -8.14
C ASP A 194 2.10 -16.89 -6.88
N VAL A 195 1.03 -16.31 -6.34
CA VAL A 195 1.11 -15.43 -5.16
C VAL A 195 0.07 -15.84 -4.13
N LEU A 196 0.52 -16.13 -2.91
CA LEU A 196 -0.31 -16.27 -1.73
C LEU A 196 -0.67 -14.88 -1.17
N VAL A 197 -1.96 -14.64 -0.95
CA VAL A 197 -2.49 -13.39 -0.42
C VAL A 197 -3.59 -13.64 0.58
N GLU A 198 -3.87 -12.71 1.49
CA GLU A 198 -5.08 -12.83 2.30
C GLU A 198 -6.35 -12.69 1.40
N PRO A 199 -7.49 -13.31 1.81
CA PRO A 199 -8.76 -13.15 1.10
C PRO A 199 -9.27 -11.71 1.09
N TYR A 200 -9.05 -10.96 2.16
CA TYR A 200 -9.49 -9.57 2.25
C TYR A 200 -8.64 -8.66 1.36
N TYR A 201 -9.29 -7.72 0.69
CA TYR A 201 -8.62 -6.60 0.08
C TYR A 201 -9.53 -5.37 0.12
N GLU A 202 -8.93 -4.19 0.02
CA GLU A 202 -9.62 -2.92 -0.14
C GLU A 202 -8.80 -2.03 -1.08
N TRP A 203 -9.41 -1.60 -2.18
CA TRP A 203 -8.84 -0.62 -3.10
C TRP A 203 -9.84 0.51 -3.31
N VAL A 204 -9.49 1.69 -2.85
CA VAL A 204 -10.34 2.89 -2.90
C VAL A 204 -9.65 3.94 -3.76
N VAL A 205 -10.39 4.55 -4.68
CA VAL A 205 -9.89 5.56 -5.62
C VAL A 205 -10.72 6.83 -5.49
N GLU A 206 -10.04 7.96 -5.38
CA GLU A 206 -10.65 9.28 -5.23
C GLU A 206 -10.98 9.89 -6.60
N THR A 207 -12.26 9.95 -6.95
CA THR A 207 -12.70 10.65 -8.16
C THR A 207 -14.21 10.88 -8.18
N THR A 208 -14.63 11.92 -8.90
CA THR A 208 -16.03 12.18 -9.27
C THR A 208 -16.30 11.90 -10.75
N GLU A 209 -15.26 11.51 -11.51
CA GLU A 209 -15.37 11.18 -12.93
C GLU A 209 -16.05 9.81 -13.12
N ASP A 210 -16.85 9.69 -14.18
CA ASP A 210 -17.34 8.41 -14.64
C ASP A 210 -16.20 7.68 -15.39
N ILE A 211 -15.73 6.58 -14.81
CA ILE A 211 -14.57 5.84 -15.31
C ILE A 211 -14.90 4.35 -15.51
N PRO A 212 -14.22 3.67 -16.45
CA PRO A 212 -14.46 2.27 -16.71
C PRO A 212 -14.36 1.37 -15.46
N ASN A 213 -15.40 0.59 -15.18
CA ASN A 213 -15.43 -0.27 -13.99
C ASN A 213 -14.24 -1.24 -13.92
N VAL A 214 -13.73 -1.44 -12.70
CA VAL A 214 -12.79 -2.49 -12.31
C VAL A 214 -13.34 -3.15 -11.05
N SER A 215 -13.57 -4.46 -11.09
CA SER A 215 -14.00 -5.27 -9.94
C SER A 215 -13.05 -5.06 -8.76
N GLY A 216 -13.62 -4.86 -7.57
CA GLY A 216 -12.84 -4.63 -6.36
C GLY A 216 -12.32 -3.21 -6.16
N MET A 217 -12.48 -2.30 -7.13
CA MET A 217 -12.18 -0.88 -6.99
C MET A 217 -13.42 -0.10 -6.51
N THR A 218 -13.31 0.51 -5.34
CA THR A 218 -14.35 1.40 -4.79
C THR A 218 -14.03 2.84 -5.14
N ILE A 219 -14.97 3.57 -5.73
CA ILE A 219 -14.81 5.00 -6.02
C ILE A 219 -15.45 5.82 -4.90
N VAL A 220 -14.75 6.86 -4.45
CA VAL A 220 -15.21 7.79 -3.40
C VAL A 220 -14.87 9.23 -3.78
N GLU A 221 -15.60 10.18 -3.19
CA GLU A 221 -15.33 11.61 -3.39
C GLU A 221 -14.20 12.13 -2.48
N ASP A 222 -14.01 11.51 -1.31
CA ASP A 222 -12.98 11.87 -0.34
C ASP A 222 -12.28 10.60 0.18
N LEU A 223 -10.97 10.56 -0.02
CA LEU A 223 -10.11 9.43 0.33
C LEU A 223 -9.56 9.52 1.75
N ALA A 224 -9.55 10.72 2.36
CA ALA A 224 -8.94 10.95 3.66
C ALA A 224 -9.49 10.02 4.77
N PRO A 225 -10.82 9.78 4.88
CA PRO A 225 -11.36 8.86 5.88
C PRO A 225 -10.83 7.44 5.73
N PHE A 226 -10.66 6.96 4.50
CA PHE A 226 -10.19 5.59 4.22
C PHE A 226 -8.70 5.43 4.52
N ILE A 227 -7.89 6.43 4.16
CA ILE A 227 -6.45 6.45 4.46
C ILE A 227 -6.24 6.44 5.97
N GLU A 228 -6.86 7.37 6.70
CA GLU A 228 -6.62 7.47 8.14
C GLU A 228 -7.23 6.29 8.88
N ARG A 229 -8.42 5.81 8.49
CA ARG A 229 -9.01 4.57 9.04
C ARG A 229 -8.08 3.37 8.88
N LYS A 230 -7.50 3.18 7.70
CA LYS A 230 -6.54 2.09 7.45
C LYS A 230 -5.27 2.27 8.27
N LEU A 231 -4.71 3.48 8.33
CA LEU A 231 -3.52 3.77 9.13
C LEU A 231 -3.77 3.51 10.61
N PHE A 232 -4.90 3.95 11.14
CA PHE A 232 -5.21 3.95 12.58
C PHE A 232 -5.85 2.65 13.08
N THR A 233 -6.35 1.80 12.18
CA THR A 233 -6.86 0.48 12.53
C THR A 233 -5.90 -0.62 12.09
N VAL A 234 -5.57 -0.69 10.80
CA VAL A 234 -4.78 -1.79 10.25
C VAL A 234 -3.30 -1.66 10.61
N ASN A 235 -2.70 -0.50 10.32
CA ASN A 235 -1.27 -0.33 10.57
C ASN A 235 -0.97 -0.22 12.07
N THR A 236 -1.80 0.52 12.83
CA THR A 236 -1.71 0.59 14.31
C THR A 236 -1.86 -0.80 14.91
N GLY A 237 -2.90 -1.55 14.54
CA GLY A 237 -3.16 -2.88 15.07
C GLY A 237 -1.96 -3.82 14.88
N HIS A 238 -1.44 -3.93 13.65
CA HIS A 238 -0.25 -4.75 13.37
C HIS A 238 0.98 -4.34 14.19
N ALA A 239 1.25 -3.03 14.31
CA ALA A 239 2.40 -2.55 15.08
C ALA A 239 2.25 -2.86 16.57
N VAL A 240 1.05 -2.61 17.14
CA VAL A 240 0.74 -2.92 18.54
C VAL A 240 0.93 -4.42 18.80
N ILE A 241 0.36 -5.29 17.96
CA ILE A 241 0.50 -6.74 18.09
C ILE A 241 1.98 -7.14 18.03
N ALA A 242 2.74 -6.63 17.06
CA ALA A 242 4.15 -6.97 16.91
C ALA A 242 4.97 -6.60 18.15
N TYR A 243 4.80 -5.39 18.69
CA TYR A 243 5.56 -4.95 19.87
C TYR A 243 5.15 -5.66 21.16
N LEU A 244 3.84 -5.92 21.35
CA LEU A 244 3.36 -6.71 22.48
C LEU A 244 3.83 -8.17 22.40
N GLY A 245 3.74 -8.77 21.20
CA GLY A 245 4.17 -10.13 20.91
C GLY A 245 5.66 -10.32 21.11
N TYR A 246 6.48 -9.39 20.59
CA TYR A 246 7.93 -9.40 20.79
C TYR A 246 8.30 -9.39 22.27
N ARG A 247 7.68 -8.48 23.07
CA ARG A 247 7.92 -8.43 24.52
C ARG A 247 7.45 -9.70 25.24
N ALA A 248 6.39 -10.34 24.75
CA ALA A 248 5.87 -11.59 25.28
C ALA A 248 6.63 -12.84 24.78
N GLY A 249 7.69 -12.68 23.98
CA GLY A 249 8.48 -13.78 23.42
C GLY A 249 7.72 -14.64 22.39
N LYS A 250 6.68 -14.08 21.76
CA LYS A 250 5.89 -14.73 20.70
C LYS A 250 6.61 -14.62 19.36
N THR A 251 6.44 -15.59 18.47
CA THR A 251 7.13 -15.57 17.17
C THR A 251 6.31 -14.90 16.08
N THR A 252 5.00 -15.13 16.04
CA THR A 252 4.12 -14.62 14.97
C THR A 252 2.94 -13.78 15.48
N ILE A 253 2.33 -13.02 14.58
CA ILE A 253 1.15 -12.19 14.86
C ILE A 253 -0.04 -13.03 15.34
N ASP A 254 -0.30 -14.18 14.71
CA ASP A 254 -1.40 -15.06 15.08
C ASP A 254 -1.17 -15.74 16.44
N GLU A 255 0.04 -16.20 16.74
CA GLU A 255 0.43 -16.72 18.06
C GLU A 255 0.28 -15.66 19.16
N THR A 256 0.56 -14.40 18.83
CA THR A 256 0.41 -13.28 19.75
C THR A 256 -1.05 -13.04 20.08
N LEU A 257 -1.93 -13.08 19.07
CA LEU A 257 -3.38 -12.91 19.24
C LEU A 257 -4.10 -14.15 19.79
N ALA A 258 -3.41 -15.28 19.94
CA ALA A 258 -3.91 -16.42 20.69
C ALA A 258 -3.93 -16.18 22.21
N ASP A 259 -3.20 -15.16 22.71
CA ASP A 259 -3.28 -14.71 24.10
C ASP A 259 -4.46 -13.74 24.28
N PRO A 260 -5.51 -14.11 25.06
CA PRO A 260 -6.70 -13.26 25.21
C PRO A 260 -6.41 -11.92 25.86
N ALA A 261 -5.37 -11.81 26.70
CA ALA A 261 -5.01 -10.55 27.33
C ALA A 261 -4.38 -9.58 26.31
N ILE A 262 -3.53 -10.09 25.41
CA ILE A 262 -2.94 -9.29 24.35
C ILE A 262 -3.99 -8.91 23.31
N GLU A 263 -4.86 -9.83 22.91
CA GLU A 263 -5.98 -9.51 22.00
C GLU A 263 -6.87 -8.40 22.57
N GLN A 264 -7.21 -8.48 23.87
CA GLN A 264 -8.02 -7.47 24.52
C GLN A 264 -7.29 -6.12 24.56
N GLN A 265 -5.99 -6.10 24.84
CA GLN A 265 -5.20 -4.86 24.82
C GLN A 265 -5.18 -4.23 23.41
N VAL A 266 -4.96 -5.02 22.37
CA VAL A 266 -5.01 -4.57 20.97
C VAL A 266 -6.37 -3.98 20.63
N ARG A 267 -7.44 -4.68 21.00
CA ARG A 267 -8.83 -4.22 20.79
C ARG A 267 -9.08 -2.87 21.46
N GLU A 268 -8.65 -2.67 22.70
CA GLU A 268 -8.84 -1.39 23.39
C GLU A 268 -7.98 -0.27 22.77
N THR A 269 -6.75 -0.55 22.31
CA THR A 269 -5.96 0.42 21.52
C THR A 269 -6.70 0.84 20.25
N LEU A 270 -7.31 -0.11 19.53
CA LEU A 270 -8.05 0.19 18.30
C LEU A 270 -9.37 0.93 18.55
N LYS A 271 -9.98 0.76 19.72
CA LYS A 271 -11.13 1.59 20.13
C LYS A 271 -10.73 3.03 20.40
N GLU A 272 -9.54 3.29 20.97
CA GLU A 272 -9.05 4.65 21.17
C GLU A 272 -8.86 5.37 19.83
N THR A 273 -8.23 4.70 18.85
CA THR A 273 -8.10 5.28 17.51
C THR A 273 -9.44 5.41 16.80
N GLY A 274 -10.34 4.44 16.97
CA GLY A 274 -11.69 4.46 16.42
C GLY A 274 -12.55 5.60 16.95
N ALA A 275 -12.47 5.90 18.25
CA ALA A 275 -13.19 7.03 18.84
C ALA A 275 -12.76 8.36 18.21
N TYR A 276 -11.48 8.52 17.89
CA TYR A 276 -11.00 9.68 17.14
C TYR A 276 -11.56 9.71 15.71
N LEU A 277 -11.50 8.60 14.98
CA LEU A 277 -12.00 8.52 13.60
C LEU A 277 -13.50 8.81 13.49
N VAL A 278 -14.31 8.27 14.40
CA VAL A 278 -15.75 8.56 14.50
C VAL A 278 -15.98 10.05 14.72
N LYS A 279 -15.23 10.68 15.63
CA LYS A 279 -15.36 12.11 15.93
C LYS A 279 -14.88 13.00 14.77
N GLN A 280 -13.79 12.63 14.11
CA GLN A 280 -13.15 13.42 13.05
C GLN A 280 -13.91 13.36 11.73
N TYR A 281 -14.39 12.18 11.35
CA TYR A 281 -14.99 11.93 10.04
C TYR A 281 -16.49 11.62 10.09
N GLY A 282 -17.11 11.57 11.28
CA GLY A 282 -18.52 11.20 11.42
C GLY A 282 -18.81 9.76 11.00
N LEU A 283 -17.83 8.85 11.13
CA LEU A 283 -18.04 7.43 10.83
C LEU A 283 -19.10 6.84 11.76
N ASP A 284 -19.86 5.87 11.28
CA ASP A 284 -20.74 5.09 12.15
C ASP A 284 -19.91 4.24 13.13
N GLU A 285 -20.22 4.37 14.41
CA GLU A 285 -19.46 3.72 15.49
C GLU A 285 -19.56 2.19 15.41
N GLN A 286 -20.74 1.65 15.07
CA GLN A 286 -20.97 0.22 15.02
C GLN A 286 -20.33 -0.42 13.78
N GLU A 287 -20.37 0.28 12.65
CA GLU A 287 -19.64 -0.11 11.44
C GLU A 287 -18.12 -0.09 11.69
N HIS A 288 -17.61 0.93 12.38
CA HIS A 288 -16.19 1.01 12.70
C HIS A 288 -15.75 -0.06 13.70
N LEU A 289 -16.56 -0.38 14.72
CA LEU A 289 -16.30 -1.53 15.61
C LEU A 289 -16.28 -2.85 14.84
N SER A 290 -17.21 -3.03 13.89
CA SER A 290 -17.23 -4.21 13.01
C SER A 290 -15.98 -4.28 12.12
N TYR A 291 -15.46 -3.13 11.68
CA TYR A 291 -14.20 -3.03 10.96
C TYR A 291 -13.00 -3.42 11.84
N ILE A 292 -12.97 -3.01 13.11
CA ILE A 292 -11.96 -3.44 14.08
C ILE A 292 -12.00 -4.97 14.26
N ASP A 293 -13.19 -5.55 14.48
CA ASP A 293 -13.38 -6.99 14.65
C ASP A 293 -12.90 -7.78 13.43
N LYS A 294 -13.25 -7.30 12.25
CA LYS A 294 -12.81 -7.87 10.98
C LYS A 294 -11.28 -7.87 10.87
N ASN A 295 -10.63 -6.79 11.27
CA ASN A 295 -9.17 -6.67 11.24
C ASN A 295 -8.48 -7.58 12.26
N ILE A 296 -8.98 -7.67 13.50
CA ILE A 296 -8.45 -8.62 14.48
C ILE A 296 -8.56 -10.06 13.94
N LYS A 297 -9.66 -10.41 13.27
CA LYS A 297 -9.80 -11.71 12.61
C LYS A 297 -8.79 -11.91 11.48
N ARG A 298 -8.52 -10.88 10.66
CA ARG A 298 -7.48 -10.93 9.62
C ARG A 298 -6.11 -11.22 10.22
N PHE A 299 -5.76 -10.56 11.32
CA PHE A 299 -4.46 -10.73 11.98
C PHE A 299 -4.30 -12.13 12.62
N LYS A 300 -5.42 -12.77 13.01
CA LYS A 300 -5.43 -14.16 13.53
C LYS A 300 -5.24 -15.23 12.45
N ASN A 301 -5.10 -14.84 11.19
CA ASN A 301 -4.96 -15.79 10.10
C ASN A 301 -3.58 -16.47 10.12
N SER A 302 -3.52 -17.69 10.67
CA SER A 302 -2.30 -18.49 10.78
C SER A 302 -1.70 -18.90 9.43
N TYR A 303 -2.46 -18.84 8.35
CA TYR A 303 -1.95 -19.13 7.00
C TYR A 303 -1.01 -18.04 6.47
N LEU A 304 -0.96 -16.86 7.11
CA LEU A 304 -0.03 -15.79 6.76
C LEU A 304 1.36 -15.97 7.41
N ASN A 305 1.44 -16.68 8.55
CA ASN A 305 2.67 -16.97 9.31
C ASN A 305 3.61 -15.75 9.45
N ASP A 306 3.04 -14.63 9.90
CA ASP A 306 3.71 -13.33 9.85
C ASP A 306 4.52 -13.06 11.13
N GLY A 307 5.85 -12.95 11.02
CA GLY A 307 6.75 -12.82 12.18
C GLY A 307 6.68 -11.45 12.89
N VAL A 308 6.67 -11.45 14.22
CA VAL A 308 6.59 -10.20 15.02
C VAL A 308 7.77 -9.27 14.77
N THR A 309 8.97 -9.79 14.53
CA THR A 309 10.17 -8.98 14.21
C THR A 309 10.06 -8.34 12.84
N ARG A 310 9.54 -9.07 11.84
CA ARG A 310 9.27 -8.56 10.48
C ARG A 310 8.22 -7.46 10.51
N VAL A 311 7.12 -7.68 11.22
CA VAL A 311 6.04 -6.70 11.34
C VAL A 311 6.46 -5.53 12.23
N GLY A 312 7.31 -5.75 13.24
CA GLY A 312 7.85 -4.76 14.18
C GLY A 312 8.95 -3.86 13.62
N ARG A 313 9.61 -4.27 12.53
CA ARG A 313 10.75 -3.56 11.92
C ARG A 313 10.54 -2.09 11.57
N ALA A 314 11.63 -1.34 11.46
CA ALA A 314 11.64 0.10 11.21
C ALA A 314 10.83 0.90 12.26
N PRO A 315 11.17 0.77 13.56
CA PRO A 315 10.45 1.45 14.63
C PRO A 315 10.61 2.98 14.62
N ILE A 316 11.72 3.57 14.12
CA ILE A 316 11.87 5.02 14.05
C ILE A 316 10.79 5.60 13.14
N ARG A 317 10.58 5.00 11.97
CA ARG A 317 9.50 5.42 11.07
C ARG A 317 8.12 5.31 11.73
N LYS A 318 7.84 4.22 12.44
CA LYS A 318 6.52 3.98 13.07
C LYS A 318 6.25 4.82 14.32
N LEU A 319 7.32 5.26 14.99
CA LEU A 319 7.29 6.21 16.08
C LEU A 319 7.35 7.66 15.59
N GLY A 320 7.37 7.90 14.28
CA GLY A 320 7.32 9.24 13.71
C GLY A 320 6.00 9.96 14.03
N PRO A 321 6.00 11.30 14.09
CA PRO A 321 4.86 12.11 14.53
C PRO A 321 3.59 11.90 13.70
N GLU A 322 3.73 11.59 12.41
CA GLU A 322 2.65 11.45 11.44
C GLU A 322 2.27 9.99 11.14
N ASP A 323 2.91 9.01 11.80
CA ASP A 323 2.68 7.58 11.54
C ASP A 323 1.73 6.95 12.61
N ARG A 324 1.56 5.64 12.53
CA ARG A 324 0.48 4.82 13.11
C ARG A 324 0.38 4.75 14.63
N LEU A 325 1.32 5.31 15.39
CA LEU A 325 1.29 5.26 16.86
C LEU A 325 1.17 6.65 17.47
N VAL A 326 2.06 7.57 17.10
CA VAL A 326 2.14 8.90 17.71
C VAL A 326 1.02 9.80 17.22
N ARG A 327 0.76 9.84 15.91
CA ARG A 327 -0.33 10.63 15.33
C ARG A 327 -1.68 10.32 15.99
N PRO A 328 -2.16 9.06 16.06
CA PRO A 328 -3.44 8.79 16.72
C PRO A 328 -3.46 9.19 18.19
N ALA A 329 -2.36 9.02 18.93
CA ALA A 329 -2.29 9.40 20.34
C ALA A 329 -2.40 10.92 20.53
N VAL A 330 -1.65 11.69 19.74
CA VAL A 330 -1.71 13.16 19.74
C VAL A 330 -3.10 13.66 19.36
N GLN A 331 -3.71 13.06 18.33
CA GLN A 331 -5.02 13.45 17.87
C GLN A 331 -6.13 13.11 18.87
N ALA A 332 -6.06 11.93 19.51
CA ALA A 332 -6.96 11.56 20.59
C ALA A 332 -6.84 12.54 21.77
N GLN A 333 -5.62 12.88 22.20
CA GLN A 333 -5.38 13.86 23.26
C GLN A 333 -5.99 15.23 22.91
N LYS A 334 -5.70 15.77 21.71
CA LYS A 334 -6.26 17.05 21.23
C LYS A 334 -7.79 17.04 21.18
N ALA A 335 -8.37 15.88 20.89
CA ALA A 335 -9.82 15.68 20.86
C ALA A 335 -10.43 15.46 22.25
N GLY A 336 -9.65 15.42 23.33
CA GLY A 336 -10.11 15.11 24.69
C GLY A 336 -10.58 13.66 24.86
N LEU A 337 -10.01 12.75 24.07
CA LEU A 337 -10.29 11.30 24.10
C LEU A 337 -9.17 10.55 24.82
N SER A 338 -9.44 9.31 25.22
CA SER A 338 -8.42 8.44 25.82
C SER A 338 -7.32 8.09 24.81
N TYR A 339 -6.08 8.03 25.31
CA TYR A 339 -4.89 7.58 24.59
C TYR A 339 -4.04 6.63 25.45
N ALA A 340 -4.60 6.07 26.52
CA ALA A 340 -3.88 5.27 27.51
C ALA A 340 -3.26 4.00 26.90
N HIS A 341 -4.01 3.29 26.06
CA HIS A 341 -3.52 2.07 25.41
C HIS A 341 -2.57 2.40 24.25
N LEU A 342 -2.76 3.54 23.57
CA LEU A 342 -1.78 4.05 22.61
C LEU A 342 -0.45 4.39 23.29
N ALA A 343 -0.47 5.02 24.47
CA ALA A 343 0.75 5.30 25.23
C ALA A 343 1.48 4.01 25.63
N GLN A 344 0.74 2.97 26.05
CA GLN A 344 1.29 1.64 26.28
C GLN A 344 1.91 1.02 25.02
N ALA A 345 1.27 1.18 23.87
CA ALA A 345 1.80 0.67 22.60
C ALA A 345 3.10 1.39 22.20
N ILE A 346 3.17 2.71 22.34
CA ILE A 346 4.38 3.50 22.10
C ILE A 346 5.49 3.04 23.06
N ALA A 347 5.20 2.88 24.35
CA ALA A 347 6.16 2.35 25.32
C ALA A 347 6.66 0.94 24.96
N SER A 348 5.76 0.09 24.44
CA SER A 348 6.12 -1.25 23.94
C SER A 348 7.08 -1.19 22.74
N ALA A 349 6.87 -0.21 21.84
CA ALA A 349 7.74 0.01 20.69
C ALA A 349 9.14 0.51 21.11
N LEU A 350 9.24 1.32 22.17
CA LEU A 350 10.54 1.75 22.73
C LEU A 350 11.34 0.59 23.33
N LEU A 351 10.66 -0.48 23.78
CA LEU A 351 11.28 -1.70 24.29
C LEU A 351 11.63 -2.72 23.19
N PHE A 352 11.39 -2.40 21.91
CA PHE A 352 11.76 -3.26 20.80
C PHE A 352 13.27 -3.15 20.53
N ASP A 353 14.01 -4.20 20.87
CA ASP A 353 15.48 -4.25 20.85
C ASP A 353 16.03 -5.29 19.86
N PHE A 354 15.28 -5.59 18.79
CA PHE A 354 15.67 -6.60 17.82
C PHE A 354 16.99 -6.23 17.10
N ALA A 355 18.06 -6.96 17.40
CA ALA A 355 19.43 -6.59 17.02
C ALA A 355 19.72 -6.57 15.51
N GLU A 356 18.90 -7.24 14.69
CA GLU A 356 19.06 -7.24 13.23
C GLU A 356 18.35 -6.06 12.54
N ASP A 357 17.62 -5.23 13.30
CA ASP A 357 17.01 -4.00 12.79
C ASP A 357 17.82 -2.77 13.22
N GLU A 358 18.46 -2.11 12.25
CA GLU A 358 19.27 -0.91 12.46
C GLU A 358 18.50 0.23 13.15
N GLU A 359 17.20 0.39 12.86
CA GLU A 359 16.38 1.43 13.51
C GLU A 359 16.07 1.07 14.96
N ALA A 360 15.91 -0.23 15.28
CA ALA A 360 15.71 -0.69 16.65
C ALA A 360 16.99 -0.47 17.48
N VAL A 361 18.15 -0.86 16.95
CA VAL A 361 19.46 -0.60 17.58
C VAL A 361 19.65 0.89 17.87
N LYS A 362 19.34 1.75 16.88
CA LYS A 362 19.46 3.21 17.05
C LYS A 362 18.54 3.75 18.14
N ILE A 363 17.31 3.24 18.27
CA ILE A 363 16.42 3.61 19.38
C ILE A 363 17.03 3.22 20.73
N GLN A 364 17.59 2.01 20.85
CA GLN A 364 18.22 1.58 22.10
C GLN A 364 19.44 2.44 22.46
N ASP A 365 20.24 2.84 21.47
CA ASP A 365 21.36 3.78 21.66
C ASP A 365 20.89 5.15 22.16
N MET A 366 19.81 5.68 21.58
CA MET A 366 19.20 6.95 22.01
C MET A 366 18.67 6.86 23.45
N ILE A 367 18.03 5.75 23.81
CA ILE A 367 17.56 5.49 25.18
C ILE A 367 18.75 5.42 26.15
N ALA A 368 19.86 4.78 25.77
CA ALA A 368 21.06 4.72 26.60
C ALA A 368 21.71 6.10 26.83
N GLN A 369 21.58 7.02 25.86
CA GLN A 369 22.15 8.36 25.93
C GLN A 369 21.30 9.34 26.75
N GLY A 370 19.96 9.26 26.64
CA GLY A 370 19.08 10.30 27.16
C GLY A 370 17.71 9.81 27.67
N GLY A 371 17.53 8.50 27.86
CA GLY A 371 16.26 7.92 28.30
C GLY A 371 15.19 7.86 27.19
N PRO A 372 14.01 7.27 27.48
CA PRO A 372 12.89 7.23 26.53
C PRO A 372 12.43 8.63 26.09
N GLU A 373 12.57 9.66 26.94
CA GLU A 373 12.24 11.06 26.63
C GLU A 373 13.00 11.58 25.41
N HIS A 374 14.28 11.19 25.28
CA HIS A 374 15.12 11.60 24.16
C HIS A 374 14.58 11.06 22.83
N VAL A 375 14.12 9.81 22.81
CA VAL A 375 13.49 9.23 21.62
C VAL A 375 12.18 9.93 21.30
N LEU A 376 11.34 10.17 22.31
CA LEU A 376 10.04 10.82 22.10
C LEU A 376 10.19 12.25 21.55
N THR A 377 11.24 12.96 21.95
CA THR A 377 11.52 14.31 21.44
C THR A 377 12.05 14.25 20.00
N GLU A 378 13.13 13.49 19.76
CA GLU A 378 13.85 13.52 18.48
C GLU A 378 13.16 12.73 17.36
N VAL A 379 12.50 11.62 17.70
CA VAL A 379 11.83 10.73 16.73
C VAL A 379 10.35 11.04 16.64
N SER A 380 9.68 11.15 17.78
CA SER A 380 8.22 11.32 17.83
C SER A 380 7.77 12.77 17.77
N GLY A 381 8.66 13.74 17.93
CA GLY A 381 8.32 15.16 17.92
C GLY A 381 7.40 15.56 19.09
N LEU A 382 7.39 14.79 20.18
CA LEU A 382 6.61 15.09 21.38
C LEU A 382 7.40 16.04 22.28
N GLU A 383 6.71 16.99 22.89
CA GLU A 383 7.30 17.85 23.93
C GLU A 383 7.60 17.00 25.18
N ALA A 384 8.82 17.10 25.71
CA ALA A 384 9.29 16.26 26.80
C ALA A 384 8.45 16.41 28.10
N ASP A 385 7.91 17.61 28.35
CA ASP A 385 7.02 17.92 29.46
C ASP A 385 5.53 17.77 29.12
N GLY A 386 5.20 17.34 27.90
CA GLY A 386 3.83 17.08 27.46
C GLY A 386 3.22 15.86 28.14
N GLU A 387 1.90 15.90 28.40
CA GLU A 387 1.18 14.84 29.13
C GLU A 387 1.30 13.46 28.45
N LEU A 388 1.25 13.41 27.11
CA LEU A 388 1.43 12.15 26.37
C LEU A 388 2.84 11.58 26.54
N ALA A 389 3.88 12.42 26.45
CA ALA A 389 5.26 11.97 26.61
C ALA A 389 5.49 11.42 28.02
N GLN A 390 5.03 12.13 29.05
CA GLN A 390 5.13 11.67 30.44
C GLN A 390 4.39 10.36 30.69
N GLU A 391 3.19 10.19 30.11
CA GLU A 391 2.44 8.95 30.22
C GLU A 391 3.16 7.78 29.53
N VAL A 392 3.74 8.00 28.34
CA VAL A 392 4.55 6.97 27.65
C VAL A 392 5.76 6.57 28.49
N VAL A 393 6.50 7.53 29.05
CA VAL A 393 7.66 7.26 29.93
C VAL A 393 7.22 6.45 31.16
N ARG A 394 6.11 6.83 31.79
CA ARG A 394 5.55 6.11 32.95
C ARG A 394 5.22 4.65 32.60
N GLN A 395 4.63 4.41 31.44
CA GLN A 395 4.32 3.06 30.96
C GLN A 395 5.59 2.27 30.65
N TYR A 396 6.58 2.90 29.99
CA TYR A 396 7.88 2.30 29.70
C TYR A 396 8.59 1.83 30.98
N GLU A 397 8.69 2.69 32.00
CA GLU A 397 9.30 2.36 33.29
C GLU A 397 8.51 1.30 34.08
N THR A 398 7.20 1.19 33.84
CA THR A 398 6.38 0.14 34.44
C THR A 398 6.62 -1.21 33.76
N MET A 399 6.79 -1.22 32.43
CA MET A 399 7.01 -2.43 31.63
C MET A 399 8.44 -2.97 31.69
N LYS A 400 9.41 -2.11 32.03
CA LYS A 400 10.83 -2.48 32.13
C LYS A 400 11.17 -3.18 33.46
N LYS A 401 10.34 -3.02 34.49
CA LYS A 401 10.46 -3.70 35.78
C LYS A 401 9.98 -5.14 35.67
#